data_AF-A0A536QKB9-F1
#
_entry.id   AF-A0A536QKB9-F1
#
_cell.length_a   1.000
_cell.length_b   1.000
_cell.length_c   1.000
_cell.angle_alpha   90.00
_cell.angle_beta   90.00
_cell.angle_gamma   90.00
#
_symmetry.space_group_name_H-M   'P 1'
#
loop_
_entity.id
_entity.type
_entity.pdbx_description
1 polymer ?
#
loop_
_entity_poly.entity_id
_entity_poly.type
_entity_poly.pdbx_seq_one_letter_code
_entity_poly.pdbx_strand_id
1 'polypeptide(L)'
;MTFYVVRRLAIGVFLLFLMSAMFFTLTRVTPGAPISVGENPRIHQSVIILRLHRLGLTDEKGNPYPIPQQYVLYMGALLHGDLGDSYVYNRPVTTLLMQRLP
;
A
#
# COMPACT_ATOMS: atom_id res chain seq x y z
N MET A 1 9.40 25.24 -25.21
CA MET A 1 9.63 25.06 -23.76
C MET A 1 8.53 24.26 -23.09
N THR A 2 7.25 24.61 -23.26
CA THR A 2 6.09 23.86 -22.73
C THR A 2 6.06 22.38 -23.13
N PHE A 3 6.30 22.06 -24.41
CA PHE A 3 6.35 20.66 -24.88
C PHE A 3 7.42 19.82 -24.16
N TYR A 4 8.59 20.40 -23.88
CA TYR A 4 9.66 19.74 -23.15
C TYR A 4 9.30 19.48 -21.68
N VAL A 5 8.67 20.45 -21.01
CA VAL A 5 8.21 20.32 -19.62
C VAL A 5 7.12 19.25 -19.50
N VAL A 6 6.12 19.26 -20.39
CA VAL A 6 5.05 18.26 -20.40
C VAL A 6 5.60 16.85 -20.64
N ARG A 7 6.50 16.69 -21.63
CA ARG A 7 7.16 15.40 -21.89
C ARG A 7 7.94 14.92 -20.68
N ARG A 8 8.68 15.81 -19.99
CA ARG A 8 9.48 15.45 -18.82
C ARG A 8 8.61 15.04 -17.62
N LEU A 9 7.51 15.76 -17.38
CA LEU A 9 6.53 15.39 -16.34
C LEU A 9 5.84 14.06 -16.66
N ALA A 10 5.43 13.84 -17.91
CA ALA A 10 4.81 12.59 -18.34
C ALA A 10 5.74 11.38 -18.12
N ILE A 11 7.02 11.53 -18.47
CA ILE A 11 8.04 10.49 -18.22
C ILE A 11 8.21 10.25 -16.72
N GLY A 12 8.25 11.31 -15.91
CA GLY A 12 8.36 11.19 -14.45
C GLY A 12 7.17 10.47 -13.81
N VAL A 13 5.94 10.85 -14.19
CA VAL A 13 4.71 10.18 -13.73
C VAL A 13 4.69 8.73 -14.18
N PHE A 14 5.07 8.44 -15.42
CA PHE A 14 5.14 7.07 -15.93
C PHE A 14 6.16 6.21 -15.16
N LEU A 15 7.34 6.76 -14.85
CA LEU A 15 8.35 6.11 -14.02
C LEU A 15 7.84 5.83 -12.60
N LEU A 16 7.21 6.82 -11.96
CA LEU A 16 6.61 6.65 -10.63
C LEU A 16 5.53 5.58 -10.65
N PHE A 17 4.68 5.57 -11.68
CA PHE A 17 3.66 4.56 -11.88
C PHE A 17 4.26 3.16 -12.05
N LEU A 18 5.34 3.03 -12.83
CA LEU A 18 6.04 1.75 -13.00
C LEU A 18 6.64 1.26 -11.69
N MET A 19 7.28 2.16 -10.94
CA MET A 19 7.85 1.87 -9.63
C MET A 19 6.76 1.45 -8.65
N SER A 20 5.65 2.17 -8.55
CA SER A 20 4.53 1.81 -7.67
C SER A 20 3.92 0.46 -8.04
N ALA A 21 3.76 0.17 -9.34
CA ALA A 21 3.31 -1.13 -9.81
C ALA A 21 4.29 -2.24 -9.41
N MET A 22 5.60 -1.99 -9.54
CA MET A 22 6.64 -2.93 -9.14
C MET A 22 6.64 -3.20 -7.62
N PHE A 23 6.50 -2.16 -6.78
CA PHE A 23 6.38 -2.32 -5.33
C PHE A 23 5.09 -3.06 -4.94
N PHE A 24 3.99 -2.73 -5.60
CA PHE A 24 2.71 -3.39 -5.38
C PHE A 24 2.76 -4.88 -5.74
N THR A 25 3.40 -5.27 -6.85
CA THR A 25 3.56 -6.69 -7.18
C THR A 25 4.54 -7.37 -6.24
N LEU A 26 5.66 -6.72 -5.90
CA LEU A 26 6.65 -7.28 -4.98
C LEU A 26 6.03 -7.62 -3.62
N THR A 27 5.28 -6.69 -3.03
CA THR A 27 4.60 -6.90 -1.73
C THR A 27 3.53 -8.00 -1.76
N ARG A 28 3.00 -8.35 -2.93
CA ARG A 28 2.02 -9.45 -3.11
C ARG A 28 2.65 -10.80 -3.41
N VAL A 29 3.79 -10.79 -4.10
CA VAL A 29 4.54 -11.99 -4.47
C VAL A 29 5.37 -12.47 -3.29
N THR A 30 5.86 -11.57 -2.43
CA THR A 30 6.60 -11.95 -1.24
C THR A 30 5.70 -12.81 -0.31
N PRO A 31 6.04 -14.09 -0.09
CA PRO A 31 5.32 -14.96 0.83
C PRO A 31 5.67 -14.53 2.27
N GLY A 32 4.93 -13.53 2.74
CA GLY A 32 5.09 -12.91 4.04
C GLY A 32 3.89 -12.01 4.23
N ALA A 33 2.73 -12.63 4.45
CA ALA A 33 1.51 -11.87 4.61
C ALA A 33 1.71 -10.87 5.77
N PRO A 34 1.36 -9.59 5.62
CA PRO A 34 1.40 -8.59 6.71
C PRO A 34 0.72 -9.04 8.01
N ILE A 35 -0.20 -9.98 7.86
CA ILE A 35 -0.99 -10.62 8.90
C ILE A 35 -0.24 -11.74 9.65
N SER A 36 0.92 -12.23 9.18
CA SER A 36 1.71 -13.26 9.87
C SER A 36 2.75 -12.69 10.85
N VAL A 37 3.07 -11.39 10.81
CA VAL A 37 4.05 -10.79 11.74
C VAL A 37 3.44 -10.50 13.12
N GLY A 38 2.12 -10.66 13.25
CA GLY A 38 1.39 -10.63 14.52
C GLY A 38 0.82 -12.01 14.87
N GLU A 39 1.63 -13.08 14.83
CA GLU A 39 1.35 -14.41 15.40
C GLU A 39 1.05 -14.31 16.92
N ASN A 40 0.00 -13.61 17.29
CA ASN A 40 -0.71 -13.85 18.54
C ASN A 40 -1.89 -14.74 18.14
N PRO A 41 -1.87 -16.03 18.50
CA PRO A 41 -2.96 -16.97 18.23
C PRO A 41 -4.33 -16.54 18.79
N ARG A 42 -4.38 -15.44 19.56
CA ARG A 42 -5.58 -14.86 20.17
C ARG A 42 -6.21 -13.73 19.34
N ILE A 43 -5.69 -13.37 18.17
CA ILE A 43 -6.33 -12.34 17.35
C ILE A 43 -7.61 -12.91 16.74
N HIS A 44 -8.74 -12.35 17.15
CA HIS A 44 -10.05 -12.69 16.59
C HIS A 44 -10.05 -12.45 15.07
N GLN A 45 -10.65 -13.38 14.32
CA GLN A 45 -10.72 -13.34 12.86
C GLN A 45 -11.39 -12.07 12.32
N SER A 46 -12.27 -11.43 13.10
CA SER A 46 -12.87 -10.13 12.79
C SER A 46 -11.83 -9.00 12.68
N VAL A 47 -10.79 -9.01 13.51
CA VAL A 47 -9.72 -8.01 13.50
C VAL A 47 -8.86 -8.16 12.24
N ILE A 48 -8.63 -9.41 11.81
CA ILE A 48 -7.91 -9.72 10.58
C ILE A 48 -8.70 -9.20 9.37
N ILE A 49 -10.00 -9.47 9.30
CA ILE A 49 -10.88 -8.99 8.22
C ILE A 49 -10.89 -7.46 8.17
N LEU A 50 -11.04 -6.79 9.32
CA LEU A 50 -11.00 -5.32 9.40
C LEU A 50 -9.67 -4.74 8.90
N ARG A 51 -8.55 -5.41 9.20
CA ARG A 51 -7.23 -4.97 8.73
C ARG A 51 -7.06 -5.21 7.23
N LEU A 52 -7.48 -6.36 6.71
CA LEU A 52 -7.46 -6.64 5.27
C LEU A 52 -8.35 -5.67 4.48
N HIS A 53 -9.50 -5.30 5.05
CA HIS A 53 -10.39 -4.29 4.48
C HIS A 53 -9.73 -2.91 4.46
N ARG A 54 -9.08 -2.49 5.56
CA ARG A 54 -8.31 -1.22 5.61
C ARG A 54 -7.17 -1.17 4.60
N LEU A 55 -6.54 -2.30 4.31
CA LEU A 55 -5.48 -2.41 3.30
C LEU A 55 -6.05 -2.43 1.86
N GLY A 56 -7.37 -2.36 1.67
CA GLY A 56 -8.02 -2.43 0.36
C GLY A 56 -7.88 -3.79 -0.32
N LEU A 57 -7.65 -4.86 0.47
CA LEU A 57 -7.43 -6.22 -0.04
C LEU A 57 -8.74 -7.01 -0.13
N THR A 58 -9.66 -6.77 0.79
CA THR A 58 -10.95 -7.46 0.89
C THR A 58 -12.10 -6.49 1.05
N ASP A 59 -13.32 -6.95 0.75
CA ASP A 59 -14.56 -6.27 1.13
C ASP A 59 -14.83 -6.37 2.64
N GLU A 60 -15.92 -5.74 3.10
CA GLU A 60 -16.35 -5.74 4.50
C GLU A 60 -16.64 -7.15 5.05
N LYS A 61 -16.89 -8.12 4.16
CA LYS A 61 -17.19 -9.51 4.48
C LYS A 61 -15.93 -10.40 4.46
N GLY A 62 -14.79 -9.86 4.06
CA GLY A 62 -13.52 -10.59 3.94
C GLY A 62 -13.28 -11.25 2.59
N ASN A 63 -14.09 -10.97 1.56
CA ASN A 63 -13.87 -11.48 0.21
C ASN A 63 -12.79 -10.66 -0.50
N PRO A 64 -11.79 -11.28 -1.13
CA PRO A 64 -10.72 -10.55 -1.80
C PRO A 64 -11.23 -9.80 -3.04
N TYR A 65 -10.81 -8.54 -3.19
CA TYR A 65 -11.07 -7.79 -4.42
C TYR A 65 -10.23 -8.34 -5.59
N PRO A 66 -10.65 -8.14 -6.85
CA PRO A 66 -9.79 -8.38 -8.01
C PRO A 66 -8.49 -7.56 -7.95
N ILE A 67 -7.37 -8.13 -8.43
CA ILE A 67 -6.05 -7.49 -8.40
C ILE A 67 -6.07 -6.03 -8.96
N PRO A 68 -6.74 -5.73 -10.09
CA PRO A 68 -6.80 -4.36 -10.60
C PRO A 68 -7.48 -3.40 -9.62
N GLN A 69 -8.55 -3.83 -8.95
CA GLN A 69 -9.25 -3.00 -7.97
C GLN A 69 -8.37 -2.71 -6.76
N GLN A 70 -7.62 -3.71 -6.29
CA GLN A 70 -6.69 -3.49 -5.17
C GLN A 70 -5.57 -2.50 -5.54
N TYR A 71 -5.14 -2.47 -6.81
CA TYR A 71 -4.15 -1.49 -7.28
C TYR A 71 -4.73 -0.07 -7.34
N VAL A 72 -5.98 0.08 -7.78
CA VAL A 72 -6.65 1.40 -7.77
C VAL A 72 -6.79 1.92 -6.35
N LEU A 73 -7.20 1.07 -5.39
CA LEU A 73 -7.29 1.44 -3.97
C LEU A 73 -5.91 1.83 -3.40
N TYR A 74 -4.88 1.04 -3.69
CA TYR A 74 -3.50 1.33 -3.30
C TYR A 74 -2.99 2.66 -3.87
N MET A 75 -3.22 2.91 -5.16
CA MET A 75 -2.84 4.18 -5.80
C MET A 75 -3.60 5.37 -5.21
N GLY A 76 -4.89 5.19 -4.93
CA GLY A 76 -5.72 6.20 -4.27
C GLY A 76 -5.15 6.59 -2.91
N ALA A 77 -4.76 5.61 -2.08
CA ALA A 77 -4.10 5.86 -0.79
C ALA A 77 -2.77 6.61 -0.97
N LEU A 78 -1.92 6.15 -1.90
CA LEU A 78 -0.63 6.77 -2.21
C LEU A 78 -0.74 8.24 -2.63
N LEU A 79 -1.72 8.57 -3.46
CA LEU A 79 -1.98 9.94 -3.91
C LEU A 79 -2.45 10.86 -2.78
N HIS A 80 -3.09 10.31 -1.75
CA HIS A 80 -3.45 11.04 -0.52
C HIS A 80 -2.28 11.10 0.49
N GLY A 81 -1.12 10.54 0.14
CA GLY A 81 0.04 10.45 1.01
C GLY A 81 -0.04 9.33 2.03
N ASP A 82 -1.01 8.42 1.94
CA ASP A 82 -1.10 7.24 2.79
C ASP A 82 -0.17 6.14 2.25
N LEU A 83 0.95 5.95 2.95
CA LEU A 83 1.95 4.92 2.67
C LEU A 83 1.65 3.59 3.39
N GLY A 84 0.55 3.52 4.14
CA GLY A 84 0.17 2.40 4.98
C GLY A 84 0.95 2.30 6.28
N ASP A 85 0.77 1.16 6.95
CA ASP A 85 1.43 0.85 8.22
C ASP A 85 2.78 0.13 7.99
N SER A 86 3.75 0.43 8.86
CA SER A 86 4.98 -0.35 8.95
C SER A 86 4.71 -1.74 9.48
N TYR A 87 5.20 -2.78 8.79
CA TYR A 87 5.11 -4.16 9.25
C TYR A 87 5.89 -4.43 10.55
N VAL A 88 6.91 -3.64 10.85
CA VAL A 88 7.75 -3.80 12.05
C VAL A 88 7.17 -3.05 13.25
N TYR A 89 6.80 -1.78 13.05
CA TYR A 89 6.38 -0.90 14.14
C TYR A 89 4.87 -0.81 14.31
N ASN A 90 4.11 -1.37 13.37
CA ASN A 90 2.64 -1.36 13.37
C ASN A 90 2.05 0.06 13.49
N ARG A 91 2.70 1.02 12.82
CA ARG A 91 2.38 2.47 12.84
C ARG A 91 2.46 3.03 11.42
N PRO A 92 1.76 4.15 11.13
CA PRO A 92 1.82 4.78 9.81
C PRO A 92 3.25 5.12 9.40
N VAL A 93 3.65 4.68 8.20
CA VAL A 93 4.99 4.93 7.66
C VAL A 93 5.26 6.43 7.54
N THR A 94 4.26 7.21 7.16
CA THR A 94 4.32 8.68 7.10
C THR A 94 4.78 9.31 8.42
N THR A 95 4.23 8.84 9.54
CA THR A 95 4.59 9.32 10.88
C THR A 95 6.03 8.95 11.22
N LEU A 96 6.44 7.72 10.90
CA LEU A 96 7.81 7.25 11.13
C LEU A 96 8.85 8.02 10.31
N LEU A 97 8.50 8.41 9.08
CA LEU A 97 9.36 9.23 8.23
C LEU A 97 9.48 10.66 8.78
N MET A 98 8.36 11.28 9.17
CA MET A 98 8.38 12.62 9.78
C MET A 98 9.22 12.68 11.06
N GLN A 99 9.17 11.63 11.89
CA GLN A 99 9.96 11.54 13.12
C GLN A 99 11.47 11.38 12.87
N ARG A 100 11.89 11.02 11.66
CA ARG A 100 13.30 10.82 11.30
C ARG A 100 13.87 11.94 10.41
N LEU A 101 13.08 12.95 10.08
CA LEU A 101 13.58 14.16 9.47
C LEU A 101 14.26 15.01 10.56
N PRO A 102 15.50 15.50 10.33
CA PRO A 102 16.16 16.43 11.24
C PRO A 102 15.46 17.79 11.30
#